data_AF-A0A671X4B4-F1
#
_entry.id   AF-A0A671X4B4-F1
#
_cell.length_a   1.000
_cell.length_b   1.000
_cell.length_c   1.000
_cell.angle_alpha   90.00
_cell.angle_beta   90.00
_cell.angle_gamma   90.00
#
_symmetry.space_group_name_H-M   'P 1'
#
loop_
_entity.id
_entity.type
_entity.pdbx_description
1 polymer ?
#
loop_
_entity_poly.entity_id
_entity_poly.type
_entity_poly.pdbx_seq_one_letter_code
_entity_poly.pdbx_strand_id
1 'polypeptide(L)'
;MLFGIALCIYISSLTVSIGFMVCIALERYLLIAHPLWYRFRHTIKFSVVLCVMVWVLSPVSVLSLSALSTLQDVSIAPIIIGTFLLLPLPLFIFFLGGTIRALSASRVPSDEKRRIVGILVLVLLIYTLLFLPAIILFMTKMNTDHHTLKSDQLPYLAYVFLMLSPLADAFLYVFMRKGTIDKFLSSVCCCGMDSNDITSPTV
;
A
#
# COMPACT_ATOMS: atom_id res chain seq x y z
N MET A 1 8.33 30.88 -2.86
CA MET A 1 9.45 29.91 -2.86
C MET A 1 9.30 28.85 -1.77
N LEU A 2 9.20 29.24 -0.49
CA LEU A 2 9.10 28.30 0.64
C LEU A 2 7.89 27.32 0.56
N PHE A 3 6.73 27.83 0.15
CA PHE A 3 5.51 27.02 -0.05
C PHE A 3 5.67 25.94 -1.14
N GLY A 4 6.33 26.28 -2.27
CA GLY A 4 6.59 25.32 -3.35
C GLY A 4 7.58 24.23 -2.92
N ILE A 5 8.63 24.60 -2.17
CA ILE A 5 9.60 23.65 -1.63
C ILE A 5 8.91 22.69 -0.64
N ALA A 6 8.05 23.21 0.25
CA ALA A 6 7.28 22.38 1.16
C ALA A 6 6.36 21.38 0.43
N LEU A 7 5.71 21.82 -0.66
CA LEU A 7 4.88 20.95 -1.50
C LEU A 7 5.70 19.85 -2.19
N CYS A 8 6.88 20.17 -2.71
CA CYS A 8 7.77 19.18 -3.34
C CYS A 8 8.25 18.13 -2.35
N ILE A 9 8.65 18.55 -1.14
CA ILE A 9 9.03 17.63 -0.05
C ILE A 9 7.85 16.75 0.32
N TYR A 10 6.65 17.33 0.43
CA TYR A 10 5.42 16.63 0.75
C TYR A 10 5.08 15.53 -0.28
N ILE A 11 5.07 15.86 -1.58
CA ILE A 11 4.79 14.89 -2.65
C ILE A 11 5.87 13.81 -2.73
N SER A 12 7.14 14.18 -2.49
CA SER A 12 8.24 13.22 -2.45
C SER A 12 8.08 12.23 -1.31
N SER A 13 7.77 12.69 -0.09
CA SER A 13 7.53 11.83 1.08
C SER A 13 6.36 10.87 0.85
N LEU A 14 5.27 11.37 0.25
CA LEU A 14 4.14 10.53 -0.16
C LEU A 14 4.56 9.43 -1.14
N THR A 15 5.33 9.79 -2.17
CA THR A 15 5.81 8.87 -3.19
C THR A 15 6.75 7.81 -2.60
N VAL A 16 7.60 8.20 -1.64
CA VAL A 16 8.47 7.28 -0.89
C VAL A 16 7.63 6.27 -0.09
N SER A 17 6.62 6.73 0.66
CA SER A 17 5.75 5.83 1.44
C SER A 17 4.99 4.84 0.55
N ILE A 18 4.40 5.32 -0.54
CA ILE A 18 3.71 4.46 -1.52
C ILE A 18 4.71 3.48 -2.16
N GLY A 19 5.93 3.94 -2.49
CA GLY A 19 7.00 3.10 -3.02
C GLY A 19 7.36 1.96 -2.07
N PHE A 20 7.53 2.24 -0.78
CA PHE A 20 7.75 1.20 0.23
C PHE A 20 6.60 0.21 0.33
N MET A 21 5.35 0.68 0.27
CA MET A 21 4.17 -0.20 0.25
C MET A 21 4.17 -1.14 -0.97
N VAL A 22 4.51 -0.62 -2.16
CA VAL A 22 4.69 -1.44 -3.37
C VAL A 22 5.82 -2.45 -3.21
N CYS A 23 6.96 -2.05 -2.64
CA CYS A 23 8.06 -2.97 -2.36
C CYS A 23 7.67 -4.08 -1.38
N ILE A 24 6.93 -3.76 -0.31
CA ILE A 24 6.43 -4.73 0.67
C ILE A 24 5.46 -5.70 -0.02
N ALA A 25 4.51 -5.19 -0.80
CA ALA A 25 3.56 -6.02 -1.53
C ALA A 25 4.25 -6.95 -2.54
N LEU A 26 5.24 -6.44 -3.28
CA LEU A 26 6.03 -7.21 -4.23
C LEU A 26 6.89 -8.29 -3.54
N GLU A 27 7.55 -7.96 -2.42
CA GLU A 27 8.32 -8.93 -1.64
C GLU A 27 7.43 -10.09 -1.20
N ARG A 28 6.24 -9.78 -0.70
CA ARG A 28 5.24 -10.75 -0.24
C ARG A 28 4.64 -11.57 -1.39
N TYR A 29 4.45 -10.99 -2.57
CA TYR A 29 4.03 -11.70 -3.77
C TYR A 29 5.12 -12.66 -4.28
N LEU A 30 6.37 -12.20 -4.39
CA LEU A 30 7.51 -12.99 -4.88
C LEU A 30 7.79 -14.21 -4.00
N LEU A 31 7.61 -14.08 -2.68
CA LEU A 31 7.68 -15.19 -1.73
C LEU A 31 6.80 -16.37 -2.12
N ILE A 32 5.61 -16.11 -2.68
CA ILE A 32 4.61 -17.13 -3.02
C ILE A 32 4.76 -17.57 -4.47
N ALA A 33 4.87 -16.62 -5.40
CA ALA A 33 4.91 -16.92 -6.83
C ALA A 33 6.22 -17.63 -7.23
N HIS A 34 7.35 -17.25 -6.63
CA HIS A 34 8.68 -17.77 -6.99
C HIS A 34 9.58 -18.02 -5.76
N PRO A 35 9.26 -19.03 -4.92
CA PRO A 35 9.98 -19.28 -3.66
C PRO A 35 11.47 -19.62 -3.85
N LEU A 36 11.83 -20.30 -4.94
CA LEU A 36 13.23 -20.66 -5.23
C LEU A 36 14.07 -19.45 -5.68
N TRP A 37 13.49 -18.56 -6.48
CA TRP A 37 14.14 -17.32 -6.90
C TRP A 37 14.28 -16.36 -5.72
N TYR A 38 13.25 -16.28 -4.88
CA TYR A 38 13.27 -15.52 -3.64
C TYR A 38 14.37 -16.02 -2.69
N ARG A 39 14.53 -17.33 -2.47
CA ARG A 39 15.55 -17.87 -1.55
C ARG A 39 16.99 -17.57 -1.99
N PHE A 40 17.25 -17.51 -3.30
CA PHE A 40 18.58 -17.19 -3.83
C PHE A 40 18.87 -15.69 -3.88
N ARG A 41 17.84 -14.84 -4.05
CA ARG A 41 17.99 -13.38 -4.14
C ARG A 41 17.70 -12.61 -2.86
N HIS A 42 17.01 -13.20 -1.88
CA HIS A 42 16.69 -12.54 -0.61
C HIS A 42 17.91 -12.52 0.29
N THR A 43 18.70 -11.47 0.11
CA THR A 43 19.72 -11.06 1.08
C THR A 43 19.30 -9.69 1.61
N ILE A 44 19.62 -9.40 2.87
CA ILE A 44 19.37 -8.09 3.50
C ILE A 44 19.90 -6.95 2.60
N LYS A 45 20.99 -7.21 1.87
CA LYS A 45 21.57 -6.32 0.86
C LYS A 45 20.58 -5.91 -0.23
N PHE A 46 19.77 -6.81 -0.75
CA PHE A 46 18.78 -6.50 -1.79
C PHE A 46 17.66 -5.58 -1.26
N SER A 47 17.19 -5.82 -0.04
CA SER A 47 16.19 -4.95 0.61
C SER A 47 16.75 -3.54 0.86
N VAL A 48 18.01 -3.43 1.31
CA VAL A 48 18.70 -2.14 1.48
C VAL A 48 18.85 -1.43 0.14
N VAL A 49 19.23 -2.14 -0.93
CA VAL A 49 19.32 -1.55 -2.28
C VAL A 49 17.95 -1.04 -2.74
N LEU A 50 16.88 -1.82 -2.58
CA LEU A 50 15.53 -1.36 -2.93
C LEU A 50 15.13 -0.12 -2.13
N CYS A 51 15.45 -0.08 -0.84
CA CYS A 51 15.21 1.08 0.02
C CYS A 51 15.93 2.33 -0.49
N VAL A 52 17.23 2.23 -0.76
CA VAL A 52 18.03 3.33 -1.33
C VAL A 52 17.48 3.77 -2.68
N MET A 53 17.10 2.81 -3.54
CA MET A 53 16.51 3.09 -4.84
C MET A 53 15.18 3.85 -4.70
N VAL A 54 14.30 3.46 -3.78
CA VAL A 54 13.04 4.18 -3.52
C VAL A 54 13.31 5.59 -2.99
N TRP A 55 14.25 5.75 -2.06
CA TRP A 55 14.64 7.05 -1.50
C TRP A 55 15.20 8.01 -2.54
N VAL A 56 15.96 7.53 -3.53
CA VAL A 56 16.54 8.35 -4.59
C VAL A 56 15.56 8.55 -5.75
N LEU A 57 14.88 7.50 -6.18
CA LEU A 57 13.98 7.54 -7.34
C LEU A 57 12.71 8.36 -7.07
N SER A 58 12.24 8.42 -5.82
CA SER A 58 11.04 9.18 -5.48
C SER A 58 11.22 10.70 -5.66
N PRO A 59 12.22 11.38 -5.07
CA PRO A 59 12.44 12.80 -5.32
C PRO A 59 12.85 13.05 -6.77
N VAL A 60 13.64 12.16 -7.39
CA VAL A 60 14.03 12.32 -8.80
C VAL A 60 12.82 12.24 -9.73
N SER A 61 11.89 11.32 -9.50
CA SER A 61 10.67 11.20 -10.31
C SER A 61 9.74 12.40 -10.11
N VAL A 62 9.57 12.89 -8.86
CA VAL A 62 8.79 14.10 -8.57
C VAL A 62 9.43 15.35 -9.19
N LEU A 63 10.75 15.51 -9.08
CA LEU A 63 11.47 16.62 -9.70
C LEU A 63 11.41 16.57 -11.23
N SER A 64 11.54 15.38 -11.81
CA SER A 64 11.45 15.20 -13.27
C SER A 64 10.03 15.49 -13.78
N LEU A 65 9.00 15.01 -13.08
CA LEU A 65 7.60 15.25 -13.43
C LEU A 65 7.23 16.72 -13.25
N SER A 66 7.69 17.37 -12.18
CA SER A 66 7.45 18.80 -11.96
C SER A 66 8.21 19.67 -12.98
N ALA A 67 9.45 19.33 -13.32
CA ALA A 67 10.20 20.00 -14.39
C ALA A 67 9.51 19.84 -15.75
N LEU A 68 9.06 18.62 -16.11
CA LEU A 68 8.29 18.39 -17.33
C LEU A 68 6.97 19.17 -17.33
N SER A 69 6.32 19.27 -16.17
CA SER A 69 5.08 20.04 -15.98
C SER A 69 5.29 21.55 -16.17
N THR A 70 6.50 22.09 -16.01
CA THR A 70 6.79 23.50 -16.32
C THR A 70 6.96 23.77 -17.82
N LEU A 71 7.25 22.72 -18.60
CA LEU A 71 7.41 22.82 -20.06
C LEU A 71 6.11 22.56 -20.83
N GLN A 72 5.09 22.04 -20.16
CA GLN A 72 3.80 21.65 -20.74
C GLN A 72 2.66 22.45 -20.11
N ASP A 73 1.50 22.53 -20.78
CA ASP A 73 0.35 23.32 -20.29
C ASP A 73 -0.04 22.93 -18.86
N VAL A 74 -0.30 23.97 -18.05
CA VAL A 74 -0.64 23.90 -16.62
C VAL A 74 -1.83 22.96 -16.36
N SER A 75 -2.71 22.79 -17.34
CA SER A 75 -3.90 21.93 -17.28
C SER A 75 -3.61 20.42 -17.36
N ILE A 76 -2.52 20.00 -18.02
CA ILE A 76 -2.21 18.58 -18.25
C ILE A 76 -1.37 18.00 -17.09
N ALA A 77 -0.52 18.83 -16.48
CA ALA A 77 0.32 18.47 -15.34
C ALA A 77 -0.41 17.72 -14.20
N PRO A 78 -1.56 18.19 -13.66
CA PRO A 78 -2.25 17.47 -12.60
C PRO A 78 -2.73 16.10 -13.06
N ILE A 79 -3.25 15.97 -14.29
CA ILE A 79 -3.74 14.69 -14.84
C ILE A 79 -2.61 13.65 -14.86
N ILE A 80 -1.41 14.02 -15.31
CA ILE A 80 -0.24 13.14 -15.33
C ILE A 80 0.15 12.71 -13.92
N ILE A 81 0.23 13.66 -12.98
CA ILE A 81 0.61 13.38 -11.58
C ILE A 81 -0.42 12.46 -10.91
N GLY A 82 -1.71 12.74 -11.07
CA GLY A 82 -2.77 11.89 -10.51
C GLY A 82 -2.79 10.49 -11.11
N THR A 83 -2.56 10.37 -12.42
CA THR A 83 -2.46 9.06 -13.09
C THR A 83 -1.30 8.24 -12.52
N PHE A 84 -0.13 8.86 -12.36
CA PHE A 84 1.04 8.20 -11.76
C PHE A 84 0.78 7.80 -10.31
N LEU A 85 0.12 8.67 -9.53
CA LEU A 85 -0.22 8.37 -8.14
C LEU A 85 -1.33 7.32 -8.01
N LEU A 86 -2.24 7.14 -8.99
CA LEU A 86 -3.27 6.10 -8.97
C LEU A 86 -2.75 4.71 -9.41
N LEU A 87 -1.68 4.67 -10.22
CA LEU A 87 -1.08 3.46 -10.78
C LEU A 87 -0.74 2.34 -9.76
N PRO A 88 -0.36 2.62 -8.50
CA PRO A 88 -0.14 1.60 -7.49
C PRO A 88 -1.39 0.76 -7.16
N LEU A 89 -2.60 1.30 -7.32
CA LEU A 89 -3.85 0.61 -7.02
C LEU A 89 -4.04 -0.67 -7.87
N PRO A 90 -4.01 -0.61 -9.21
CA PRO A 90 -4.11 -1.83 -10.03
C PRO A 90 -2.94 -2.79 -9.79
N LEU A 91 -1.74 -2.29 -9.46
CA LEU A 91 -0.61 -3.14 -9.07
C LEU A 91 -0.89 -3.92 -7.78
N PHE A 92 -1.45 -3.28 -6.75
CA PHE A 92 -1.83 -3.96 -5.52
C PHE A 92 -2.93 -5.01 -5.75
N ILE A 93 -3.95 -4.69 -6.56
CA ILE A 93 -5.00 -5.65 -6.93
C ILE A 93 -4.39 -6.83 -7.68
N PHE A 94 -3.47 -6.59 -8.62
CA PHE A 94 -2.76 -7.63 -9.34
C PHE A 94 -1.93 -8.53 -8.41
N PHE A 95 -1.16 -7.93 -7.49
CA PHE A 95 -0.39 -8.69 -6.51
C PHE A 95 -1.29 -9.51 -5.59
N LEU A 96 -2.44 -8.96 -5.16
CA LEU A 96 -3.42 -9.67 -4.33
C LEU A 96 -4.05 -10.84 -5.09
N GLY A 97 -4.57 -10.59 -6.30
CA GLY A 97 -5.20 -11.63 -7.13
C GLY A 97 -4.22 -12.73 -7.54
N GLY A 98 -3.00 -12.34 -7.94
CA GLY A 98 -1.91 -13.26 -8.25
C GLY A 98 -1.50 -14.09 -7.04
N THR A 99 -1.42 -13.48 -5.86
CA THR A 99 -1.16 -14.17 -4.59
C THR A 99 -2.26 -15.18 -4.29
N ILE A 100 -3.53 -14.78 -4.27
CA ILE A 100 -4.66 -15.67 -3.97
C ILE A 100 -4.70 -16.86 -4.93
N ARG A 101 -4.50 -16.61 -6.24
CA ARG A 101 -4.47 -17.66 -7.27
C ARG A 101 -3.30 -18.62 -7.12
N ALA A 102 -2.11 -18.12 -6.79
CA ALA A 102 -0.95 -18.98 -6.52
C ALA A 102 -1.14 -19.80 -5.23
N LEU A 103 -1.80 -19.21 -4.23
CA LEU A 103 -2.07 -19.83 -2.95
C LEU A 103 -3.14 -20.93 -3.01
N SER A 104 -4.16 -20.75 -3.86
CA SER A 104 -5.24 -21.73 -4.03
C SER A 104 -4.75 -23.02 -4.69
N ALA A 105 -3.72 -22.95 -5.52
CA ALA A 105 -3.07 -24.12 -6.13
C ALA A 105 -2.06 -24.83 -5.21
N SER A 106 -1.67 -24.21 -4.09
CA SER A 106 -0.59 -24.70 -3.23
C SER A 106 -1.11 -25.37 -1.96
N ARG A 107 -0.44 -26.43 -1.47
CA ARG A 107 -0.75 -27.14 -0.19
C ARG A 107 -0.08 -26.52 1.05
N VAL A 108 0.32 -25.24 0.99
CA VAL A 108 0.96 -24.54 2.12
C VAL A 108 -0.01 -24.45 3.32
N PRO A 109 0.48 -24.60 4.58
CA PRO A 109 -0.33 -24.45 5.80
C PRO A 109 -1.09 -23.12 5.83
N SER A 110 -2.30 -23.14 6.38
CA SER A 110 -3.28 -22.04 6.34
C SER A 110 -2.78 -20.72 6.93
N ASP A 111 -1.83 -20.78 7.85
CA ASP A 111 -1.52 -19.68 8.77
C ASP A 111 -0.55 -18.70 8.12
N GLU A 112 0.47 -19.21 7.44
CA GLU A 112 1.39 -18.39 6.64
C GLU A 112 0.69 -17.80 5.40
N LYS A 113 -0.24 -18.57 4.81
CA LYS A 113 -1.10 -18.10 3.72
C LYS A 113 -1.93 -16.89 4.12
N ARG A 114 -2.66 -16.99 5.24
CA ARG A 114 -3.50 -15.92 5.78
C ARG A 114 -2.68 -14.70 6.13
N ARG A 115 -1.48 -14.87 6.69
CA ARG A 115 -0.59 -13.74 7.02
C ARG A 115 -0.15 -12.98 5.78
N ILE A 116 0.24 -13.66 4.70
CA ILE A 116 0.70 -12.97 3.48
C ILE A 116 -0.45 -12.23 2.79
N VAL A 117 -1.61 -12.89 2.64
CA VAL A 117 -2.83 -12.25 2.10
C VAL A 117 -3.24 -11.08 2.99
N GLY A 118 -3.19 -11.24 4.32
CA GLY A 118 -3.50 -10.18 5.28
C GLY A 118 -2.62 -8.95 5.12
N ILE A 119 -1.30 -9.12 4.90
CA ILE A 119 -0.39 -7.99 4.64
C ILE A 119 -0.75 -7.29 3.33
N LEU A 120 -1.04 -8.03 2.26
CA LEU A 120 -1.45 -7.43 0.97
C LEU A 120 -2.77 -6.68 1.06
N VAL A 121 -3.77 -7.26 1.75
CA VAL A 121 -5.06 -6.62 2.01
C VAL A 121 -4.87 -5.37 2.88
N LEU A 122 -4.03 -5.43 3.91
CA LEU A 122 -3.73 -4.29 4.76
C LEU A 122 -3.05 -3.16 3.99
N VAL A 123 -2.06 -3.45 3.16
CA VAL A 123 -1.40 -2.45 2.30
C VAL A 123 -2.41 -1.82 1.33
N LEU A 124 -3.27 -2.63 0.69
CA LEU A 124 -4.33 -2.13 -0.19
C LEU A 124 -5.30 -1.21 0.57
N LEU A 125 -5.72 -1.61 1.77
CA LEU A 125 -6.65 -0.86 2.62
C LEU A 125 -6.03 0.45 3.13
N ILE A 126 -4.75 0.43 3.50
CA ILE A 126 -4.00 1.62 3.87
C ILE A 126 -3.97 2.59 2.69
N TYR A 127 -3.62 2.09 1.51
CA TYR A 127 -3.57 2.90 0.30
C TYR A 127 -4.94 3.51 -0.05
N THR A 128 -6.03 2.73 -0.01
CA THR A 128 -7.36 3.21 -0.37
C THR A 128 -7.99 4.14 0.67
N LEU A 129 -7.70 3.97 1.95
CA LEU A 129 -8.27 4.83 3.01
C LEU A 129 -7.47 6.10 3.26
N LEU A 130 -6.13 6.04 3.15
CA LEU A 130 -5.26 7.15 3.57
C LEU A 130 -4.74 7.95 2.37
N PHE A 131 -4.35 7.27 1.30
CA PHE A 131 -3.69 7.91 0.16
C PHE A 131 -4.67 8.27 -0.94
N LEU A 132 -5.57 7.37 -1.32
CA LEU A 132 -6.55 7.59 -2.39
C LEU A 132 -7.43 8.84 -2.18
N PRO A 133 -8.07 9.08 -1.01
CA PRO A 133 -8.84 10.30 -0.80
C PRO A 133 -7.95 11.55 -0.89
N ALA A 134 -6.76 11.52 -0.31
CA ALA A 134 -5.83 12.66 -0.39
C ALA A 134 -5.43 12.97 -1.85
N ILE A 135 -5.21 11.95 -2.68
CA ILE A 135 -4.90 12.09 -4.11
C ILE A 135 -6.08 12.69 -4.87
N ILE A 136 -7.29 12.14 -4.69
CA ILE A 136 -8.50 12.63 -5.36
C ILE A 136 -8.75 14.11 -4.99
N LEU A 137 -8.63 14.45 -3.71
CA LEU A 137 -8.82 15.83 -3.26
C LEU A 137 -7.76 16.78 -3.81
N PHE A 138 -6.51 16.34 -3.92
CA PHE A 138 -5.43 17.09 -4.55
C PHE A 138 -5.71 17.37 -6.03
N MET A 139 -6.17 16.35 -6.77
CA MET A 139 -6.53 16.45 -8.18
C MET A 139 -7.69 17.41 -8.41
N THR A 140 -8.74 17.31 -7.60
CA THR A 140 -9.89 18.23 -7.66
C THR A 140 -9.45 19.66 -7.42
N LYS A 141 -8.63 19.92 -6.38
CA LYS A 141 -8.15 21.28 -6.08
C LYS A 141 -7.40 21.91 -7.25
N MET A 142 -6.45 21.19 -7.85
CA MET A 142 -5.65 21.69 -8.96
C MET A 142 -6.49 21.98 -10.22
N ASN A 143 -7.58 21.24 -10.43
CA ASN A 143 -8.50 21.47 -11.54
C ASN A 143 -9.48 22.65 -11.28
N THR A 144 -9.76 22.94 -10.00
CA THR A 144 -10.79 23.91 -9.59
C THR A 144 -10.25 25.34 -9.47
N ASP A 145 -8.93 25.56 -9.53
CA ASP A 145 -8.34 26.91 -9.63
C ASP A 145 -8.83 27.69 -10.88
N HIS A 146 -9.46 27.01 -11.86
CA HIS A 146 -10.14 27.63 -12.99
C HIS A 146 -11.64 27.93 -12.78
N HIS A 147 -12.32 27.27 -11.84
CA HIS A 147 -13.75 27.43 -11.59
C HIS A 147 -14.06 27.35 -10.10
N THR A 148 -14.18 28.52 -9.47
CA THR A 148 -14.73 28.80 -8.13
C THR A 148 -15.47 27.65 -7.43
N LEU A 149 -14.76 26.88 -6.60
CA LEU A 149 -15.37 26.19 -5.46
C LEU A 149 -14.47 26.30 -4.23
N LYS A 150 -14.74 27.35 -3.45
CA LYS A 150 -14.11 27.68 -2.18
C LYS A 150 -14.63 26.70 -1.11
N SER A 151 -13.99 25.54 -0.97
CA SER A 151 -14.22 24.63 0.16
C SER A 151 -12.96 24.59 1.03
N ASP A 152 -12.94 25.43 2.06
CA ASP A 152 -11.79 25.61 2.96
C ASP A 152 -11.47 24.34 3.79
N GLN A 153 -12.35 23.33 3.83
CA GLN A 153 -12.21 22.13 4.68
C GLN A 153 -11.51 20.94 4.00
N LEU A 154 -11.53 20.87 2.67
CA LEU A 154 -10.97 19.78 1.88
C LEU A 154 -9.46 19.51 2.11
N PRO A 155 -8.58 20.54 2.17
CA PRO A 155 -7.15 20.31 2.39
C PRO A 155 -6.84 19.82 3.81
N TYR A 156 -7.63 20.23 4.80
CA TYR A 156 -7.49 19.73 6.17
C TYR A 156 -7.83 18.24 6.25
N LEU A 157 -8.87 17.81 5.54
CA LEU A 157 -9.27 16.40 5.52
C LEU A 157 -8.18 15.51 4.90
N ALA A 158 -7.61 15.92 3.75
CA ALA A 158 -6.48 15.22 3.13
C ALA A 158 -5.27 15.15 4.08
N TYR A 159 -4.99 16.24 4.80
CA TYR A 159 -3.91 16.30 5.78
C TYR A 159 -4.12 15.36 6.96
N VAL A 160 -5.35 15.25 7.46
CA VAL A 160 -5.71 14.32 8.55
C VAL A 160 -5.50 12.87 8.12
N PHE A 161 -5.93 12.50 6.90
CA PHE A 161 -5.68 11.15 6.38
C PHE A 161 -4.19 10.84 6.27
N LEU A 162 -3.36 11.80 5.84
CA LEU A 162 -1.91 11.60 5.83
C LEU A 162 -1.29 11.51 7.23
N MET A 163 -1.80 12.26 8.20
CA MET A 163 -1.32 12.21 9.59
C MET A 163 -1.56 10.86 10.26
N LEU A 164 -2.44 10.04 9.67
CA LEU A 164 -2.65 8.66 10.08
C LEU A 164 -1.67 7.68 9.41
N SER A 165 -0.77 8.13 8.52
CA SER A 165 0.28 7.27 7.93
C SER A 165 1.15 6.56 8.97
N PRO A 166 1.62 7.21 10.06
CA PRO A 166 2.38 6.52 11.11
C PRO A 166 1.57 5.42 11.80
N LEU A 167 0.24 5.60 11.92
CA LEU A 167 -0.67 4.57 12.44
C LEU A 167 -0.71 3.37 11.50
N ALA A 168 -0.75 3.63 10.18
CA ALA A 168 -0.69 2.60 9.16
C ALA A 168 0.64 1.83 9.18
N ASP A 169 1.77 2.50 9.38
CA ASP A 169 3.07 1.87 9.54
C ASP A 169 3.14 1.01 10.81
N ALA A 170 2.52 1.46 11.90
CA ALA A 170 2.38 0.68 13.12
C ALA A 170 1.53 -0.59 12.89
N PHE A 171 0.41 -0.48 12.17
CA PHE A 171 -0.38 -1.64 11.77
C PHE A 171 0.44 -2.60 10.89
N LEU A 172 1.16 -2.10 9.89
CA LEU A 172 2.05 -2.92 9.07
C LEU A 172 3.09 -3.64 9.93
N TYR A 173 3.73 -2.96 10.88
CA TYR A 173 4.70 -3.57 11.81
C TYR A 173 4.08 -4.69 12.66
N VAL A 174 2.89 -4.45 13.22
CA VAL A 174 2.18 -5.44 14.04
C VAL A 174 1.82 -6.67 13.21
N PHE A 175 1.31 -6.50 11.99
CA PHE A 175 0.99 -7.60 11.08
C PHE A 175 2.24 -8.32 10.53
N MET A 176 3.36 -7.59 10.41
CA MET A 176 4.66 -8.18 10.07
C MET A 176 5.28 -8.98 11.23
N ARG A 177 4.90 -8.76 12.50
CA ARG A 177 5.43 -9.57 13.62
C ARG A 177 4.68 -10.91 13.70
N LYS A 178 5.40 -12.02 13.52
CA LYS A 178 4.85 -13.39 13.54
C LYS A 178 4.18 -13.66 14.92
N GLY A 179 2.94 -14.16 14.94
CA GLY A 179 2.22 -14.59 16.16
C GLY A 179 1.08 -13.70 16.67
N THR A 180 0.99 -12.42 16.27
CA THR A 180 -0.14 -11.55 16.71
C THR A 180 -1.42 -11.85 15.93
N ILE A 181 -1.29 -12.14 14.63
CA ILE A 181 -2.40 -12.52 13.75
C ILE A 181 -3.03 -13.84 14.20
N ASP A 182 -2.26 -14.80 14.70
CA ASP A 182 -2.81 -16.10 15.14
C ASP A 182 -3.74 -15.92 16.36
N LYS A 183 -3.42 -14.98 17.25
CA LYS A 183 -4.28 -14.59 18.39
C LYS A 183 -5.51 -13.77 17.97
N PHE A 184 -5.37 -12.85 17.01
CA PHE A 184 -6.51 -12.09 16.49
C PHE A 184 -7.46 -12.98 15.66
N LEU A 185 -6.91 -13.87 14.84
CA LEU A 185 -7.69 -14.83 14.07
C LEU A 185 -8.32 -15.90 14.95
N SER A 186 -7.64 -16.37 16.01
CA SER A 186 -8.28 -17.28 16.99
C SER A 186 -9.43 -16.57 17.70
N SER A 187 -9.30 -15.28 18.01
CA SER A 187 -10.36 -14.47 18.62
C SER A 187 -11.55 -14.22 17.69
N VAL A 188 -11.31 -14.05 16.38
CA VAL A 188 -12.39 -13.84 15.38
C VAL A 188 -13.01 -15.17 14.94
N CYS A 189 -12.25 -16.27 15.04
CA CYS A 189 -12.69 -17.63 14.74
C CYS A 189 -13.18 -18.38 16.00
N CYS A 190 -13.59 -17.67 17.05
CA CYS A 190 -14.30 -18.26 18.21
C CYS A 190 -15.77 -18.61 17.90
N CYS A 191 -16.20 -18.63 16.64
CA CYS A 191 -17.48 -19.15 16.24
C CYS A 191 -17.29 -20.19 15.13
N GLY A 192 -17.23 -21.48 15.53
CA GLY A 192 -17.46 -22.60 14.61
C GLY A 192 -16.45 -23.73 14.69
N MET A 193 -16.58 -24.58 15.72
CA MET A 193 -16.89 -26.02 15.61
C MET A 193 -16.44 -26.78 16.85
N ASP A 194 -17.25 -26.71 17.91
CA ASP A 194 -17.39 -27.78 18.90
C ASP A 194 -18.81 -28.32 18.77
N SER A 195 -19.03 -29.20 17.80
CA SER A 195 -20.26 -30.01 17.71
C SER A 195 -19.93 -31.27 16.93
N ASN A 196 -19.22 -32.19 17.59
CA ASN A 196 -19.20 -33.61 17.24
C ASN A 196 -18.66 -34.36 18.45
N ASP A 197 -19.48 -34.47 19.50
CA ASP A 197 -19.28 -35.47 20.56
C ASP A 197 -20.57 -35.63 21.37
N ILE A 198 -21.63 -36.20 20.76
CA ILE A 198 -22.68 -36.92 21.51
C ILE A 198 -23.14 -38.14 20.68
N THR A 199 -22.45 -39.26 20.92
CA THR A 199 -23.02 -40.61 21.16
C THR A 199 -23.81 -41.31 20.05
N SER A 200 -23.13 -42.21 19.33
CA SER A 200 -23.76 -43.47 18.84
C SER A 200 -23.32 -44.63 19.74
N PRO A 201 -24.21 -45.27 20.52
CA PRO A 201 -23.87 -46.52 21.17
C PRO A 201 -24.01 -47.66 20.17
N THR A 202 -22.93 -48.43 20.04
CA THR A 202 -22.95 -49.82 19.60
C THR A 202 -23.94 -50.63 20.45
N VAL A 203 -24.96 -51.23 19.83
CA VAL A 203 -25.22 -52.69 19.69
C VAL A 203 -26.45 -52.83 18.79
#